data_AF-A0A3P7IPE1-F1
#
_entry.id   AF-A0A3P7IPE1-F1
#
_cell.length_a   1.000
_cell.length_b   1.000
_cell.length_c   1.000
_cell.angle_alpha   90.00
_cell.angle_beta   90.00
_cell.angle_gamma   90.00
#
_symmetry.space_group_name_H-M   'P 1'
#
loop_
_entity.id
_entity.type
_entity.pdbx_description
1 polymer ?
#
loop_
_entity_poly.entity_id
_entity_poly.type
_entity_poly.pdbx_seq_one_letter_code
_entity_poly.pdbx_strand_id
1 'polypeptide(L)'
;MVEAFHNNIIFPNKFTGDGETKMTKDGHRVESETYVGGHVEALEAGVFRADIPCKFRLTPAALKSLRDSVPETIEKELIREFGIPLENVVDFDERCAEVQETFDHLLAIPARMENPRIYHLDVGAMYPNIILTNRLQPCAMVNEEICMACTYNRPDAKCKRTMNWEWRGELSE
;
A
#
# COMPACT_ATOMS: atom_id res chain seq x y z
N MET A 1 -10.41 -13.29 21.60
CA MET A 1 -11.26 -14.27 22.33
C MET A 1 -12.56 -13.65 22.78
N VAL A 2 -12.56 -12.50 23.47
CA VAL A 2 -13.79 -11.79 23.89
C VAL A 2 -14.76 -11.57 22.72
N GLU A 3 -14.30 -11.00 21.60
CA GLU A 3 -15.17 -10.75 20.44
C GLU A 3 -15.81 -12.03 19.88
N ALA A 4 -15.04 -13.11 19.69
CA ALA A 4 -15.62 -14.35 19.18
C ALA A 4 -16.51 -15.07 20.21
N PHE A 5 -16.31 -14.86 21.53
CA PHE A 5 -17.23 -15.36 22.56
C PHE A 5 -18.58 -14.64 22.46
N HIS A 6 -18.57 -13.31 22.34
CA HIS A 6 -19.79 -12.52 22.16
C HIS A 6 -20.54 -12.87 20.87
N ASN A 7 -19.81 -13.28 19.82
CA ASN A 7 -20.38 -13.68 18.54
C ASN A 7 -20.66 -15.20 18.43
N ASN A 8 -20.51 -15.96 19.52
CA ASN A 8 -20.72 -17.42 19.56
C ASN A 8 -19.91 -18.20 18.49
N ILE A 9 -18.66 -17.80 18.28
CA ILE A 9 -17.71 -18.43 17.36
C ILE A 9 -16.76 -19.32 18.15
N ILE A 10 -16.67 -20.59 17.75
CA ILE A 10 -15.74 -21.56 18.35
C ILE A 10 -14.31 -21.15 18.05
N PHE A 11 -13.47 -21.09 19.08
CA PHE A 11 -12.04 -20.80 18.91
C PHE A 11 -11.28 -22.08 18.59
N PRO A 12 -10.38 -22.06 17.60
CA PRO A 12 -9.47 -23.18 17.38
C PRO A 12 -8.52 -23.35 18.56
N ASN A 13 -8.01 -24.56 18.72
CA ASN A 13 -6.89 -24.84 19.62
C ASN A 13 -5.65 -24.03 19.19
N LYS A 14 -4.71 -23.85 20.12
CA LYS A 14 -3.42 -23.21 19.80
C LYS A 14 -2.70 -24.02 18.72
N PHE A 15 -2.13 -23.31 17.74
CA PHE A 15 -1.28 -23.91 16.73
C PHE A 15 0.01 -24.44 17.39
N THR A 16 0.35 -25.70 17.12
CA THR A 16 1.50 -26.40 17.74
C THR A 16 2.67 -26.57 16.78
N GLY A 17 2.65 -25.93 15.61
CA GLY A 17 3.60 -26.20 14.53
C GLY A 17 3.21 -27.46 13.76
N ASP A 18 3.83 -27.64 12.59
CA ASP A 18 3.72 -28.88 11.84
C ASP A 18 4.64 -29.93 12.49
N GLY A 19 4.06 -31.06 12.90
CA GLY A 19 4.79 -32.16 13.55
C GLY A 19 5.72 -32.93 12.60
N GLU A 20 5.72 -32.57 11.32
CA GLU A 20 6.50 -33.20 10.26
C GLU A 20 7.44 -32.17 9.62
N THR A 21 8.66 -32.62 9.33
CA THR A 21 9.64 -31.86 8.58
C THR A 21 9.13 -31.59 7.17
N LYS A 22 8.96 -30.31 6.83
CA LYS A 22 8.55 -29.90 5.47
C LYS A 22 9.68 -30.16 4.47
N MET A 23 9.31 -30.68 3.31
CA MET A 23 10.21 -30.92 2.18
C MET A 23 9.77 -30.03 1.01
N THR A 24 10.74 -29.46 0.29
CA THR A 24 10.45 -28.80 -0.98
C THR A 24 10.06 -29.82 -2.04
N LYS A 25 9.43 -29.35 -3.12
CA LYS A 25 9.11 -30.20 -4.29
C LYS A 25 10.35 -30.88 -4.89
N ASP A 26 11.51 -30.25 -4.73
CA ASP A 26 12.80 -30.72 -5.24
C ASP A 26 13.57 -31.58 -4.21
N GLY A 27 12.92 -32.00 -3.12
CA GLY A 27 13.47 -32.96 -2.16
C GLY A 27 14.42 -32.38 -1.11
N HIS A 28 14.50 -31.06 -0.96
CA HIS A 28 15.32 -30.43 0.08
C HIS A 28 14.51 -30.25 1.36
N ARG A 29 15.16 -30.40 2.50
CA ARG A 29 14.55 -30.21 3.80
C ARG A 29 14.45 -28.71 4.11
N VAL A 30 13.26 -28.26 4.52
CA VAL A 30 13.03 -26.88 4.96
C VAL A 30 13.42 -26.76 6.44
N GLU A 31 14.39 -25.90 6.74
CA GLU A 31 14.85 -25.62 8.11
C GLU A 31 14.00 -24.54 8.77
N SER A 32 13.70 -23.47 8.04
CA SER A 32 12.85 -22.38 8.48
C SER A 32 11.95 -21.90 7.34
N GLU A 33 10.76 -21.40 7.67
CA GLU A 33 9.85 -20.79 6.69
C GLU A 33 9.26 -19.49 7.22
N THR A 34 9.07 -18.54 6.30
CA THR A 34 8.52 -17.22 6.55
C THR A 34 7.98 -16.65 5.23
N TYR A 35 7.69 -15.35 5.22
CA TYR A 35 7.29 -14.58 4.05
C TYR A 35 8.25 -13.41 3.82
N VAL A 36 8.27 -12.88 2.61
CA VAL A 36 8.99 -11.63 2.31
C VAL A 36 8.27 -10.48 3.00
N GLY A 37 8.97 -9.85 3.95
CA GLY A 37 8.44 -8.79 4.81
C GLY A 37 8.52 -7.40 4.17
N GLY A 38 8.77 -6.40 5.01
CA GLY A 38 8.89 -5.01 4.56
C GLY A 38 10.05 -4.80 3.58
N HIS A 39 9.81 -3.96 2.58
CA HIS A 39 10.83 -3.52 1.63
C HIS A 39 11.67 -2.39 2.21
N VAL A 40 12.99 -2.46 2.06
CA VAL A 40 13.92 -1.44 2.57
C VAL A 40 14.94 -1.12 1.49
N GLU A 41 15.08 0.17 1.18
CA GLU A 41 16.05 0.69 0.21
C GLU A 41 16.83 1.86 0.80
N ALA A 42 18.12 1.91 0.47
CA ALA A 42 18.97 3.08 0.70
C ALA A 42 19.35 3.67 -0.66
N LEU A 43 18.58 4.65 -1.14
CA LEU A 43 18.74 5.22 -2.47
C LEU A 43 19.96 6.15 -2.58
N GLU A 44 20.13 7.03 -1.59
CA GLU A 44 21.23 8.00 -1.55
C GLU A 44 21.77 8.14 -0.13
N ALA A 45 23.10 8.28 -0.01
CA ALA A 45 23.79 8.56 1.24
C ALA A 45 24.48 9.92 1.14
N GLY A 46 24.54 10.66 2.24
CA GLY A 46 25.16 11.97 2.28
C GLY A 46 24.54 12.88 3.34
N VAL A 47 24.99 14.14 3.36
CA VAL A 47 24.42 15.18 4.22
C VAL A 47 23.50 16.06 3.39
N PHE A 48 22.21 15.96 3.64
CA PHE A 48 21.19 16.82 3.04
C PHE A 48 20.71 17.84 4.07
N ARG A 49 20.75 19.12 3.71
CA ARG A 49 20.28 20.22 4.57
C ARG A 49 19.48 21.21 3.75
N ALA A 50 18.50 21.84 4.39
CA ALA A 50 17.62 22.82 3.76
C ALA A 50 18.35 24.10 3.30
N ASP A 51 19.57 24.35 3.76
CA ASP A 51 20.39 25.51 3.37
C ASP A 51 21.49 25.20 2.36
N ILE A 52 21.64 23.93 1.94
CA ILE A 52 22.64 23.50 0.97
C ILE A 52 21.94 23.17 -0.35
N PRO A 53 22.27 23.87 -1.46
CA PRO A 53 21.67 23.60 -2.77
C PRO A 53 21.91 22.15 -3.24
N CYS A 54 20.87 21.54 -3.81
CA CYS A 54 20.88 20.20 -4.37
C CYS A 54 20.51 20.25 -5.86
N LYS A 55 21.03 19.30 -6.64
CA LYS A 55 20.70 19.18 -8.06
C LYS A 55 19.45 18.32 -8.23
N PHE A 56 18.43 18.87 -8.88
CA PHE A 56 17.21 18.16 -9.22
C PHE A 56 17.13 17.93 -10.73
N ARG A 57 16.81 16.70 -11.12
CA ARG A 57 16.47 16.35 -12.50
C ARG A 57 15.05 15.81 -12.52
N LEU A 58 14.11 16.69 -12.81
CA LEU A 58 12.69 16.36 -12.81
C LEU A 58 12.30 15.67 -14.12
N THR A 59 11.32 14.77 -14.05
CA THR A 59 10.78 14.06 -15.21
C THR A 59 9.59 14.83 -15.77
N PRO A 60 9.70 15.51 -16.94
CA PRO A 60 8.66 16.41 -17.42
C PRO A 60 7.32 15.71 -17.67
N ALA A 61 7.35 14.46 -18.14
CA ALA A 61 6.14 13.67 -18.34
C ALA A 61 5.37 13.44 -17.03
N ALA A 62 6.07 13.16 -15.94
CA ALA A 62 5.46 12.98 -14.63
C ALA A 62 4.89 14.30 -14.09
N LEU A 63 5.63 15.40 -14.21
CA LEU A 63 5.16 16.72 -13.79
C LEU A 63 3.90 17.16 -14.55
N LYS A 64 3.86 16.91 -15.87
CA LYS A 64 2.67 17.21 -16.67
C LYS A 64 1.47 16.38 -16.22
N SER A 65 1.66 15.09 -15.99
CA SER A 65 0.57 14.24 -15.46
C SER A 65 0.05 14.74 -14.11
N LEU A 66 0.94 15.17 -13.21
CA LEU A 66 0.55 15.72 -11.90
C LEU A 66 -0.19 17.04 -12.03
N ARG A 67 0.30 17.94 -12.90
CA ARG A 67 -0.35 19.24 -13.21
C ARG A 67 -1.78 19.05 -13.72
N ASP A 68 -1.95 18.14 -14.68
CA ASP A 68 -3.23 17.91 -15.33
C ASP A 68 -4.24 17.26 -14.37
N SER A 69 -3.77 16.51 -13.36
CA SER A 69 -4.61 15.89 -12.33
C SER A 69 -4.89 16.77 -11.10
N VAL A 70 -4.35 17.99 -11.04
CA VAL A 70 -4.51 18.88 -9.86
C VAL A 70 -5.97 19.08 -9.47
N PRO A 71 -6.89 19.48 -10.37
CA PRO A 71 -8.28 19.77 -9.97
C PRO A 71 -8.98 18.54 -9.40
N GLU A 72 -8.86 17.41 -10.08
CA GLU A 72 -9.44 16.13 -9.64
C GLU A 72 -8.86 15.68 -8.30
N THR A 73 -7.57 15.90 -8.06
CA THR A 73 -6.90 15.51 -6.81
C THR A 73 -7.40 16.36 -5.65
N ILE A 74 -7.43 17.69 -5.79
CA ILE A 74 -7.87 18.59 -4.73
C ILE A 74 -9.35 18.36 -4.41
N GLU A 75 -10.20 18.21 -5.43
CA GLU A 75 -11.63 17.91 -5.25
C GLU A 75 -11.84 16.61 -4.46
N LYS A 76 -11.12 15.54 -4.85
CA LYS A 76 -11.19 14.25 -4.16
C LYS A 76 -10.79 14.34 -2.70
N GLU A 77 -9.73 15.08 -2.37
CA GLU A 77 -9.30 15.21 -0.98
C GLU A 77 -10.27 16.06 -0.15
N LEU A 78 -10.83 17.14 -0.71
CA LEU A 78 -11.86 17.94 -0.06
C LEU A 78 -13.08 17.09 0.33
N ILE A 79 -13.54 16.24 -0.58
CA ILE A 79 -14.71 15.37 -0.35
C ILE A 79 -14.35 14.21 0.59
N ARG A 80 -13.21 13.56 0.38
CA ARG A 80 -12.85 12.32 1.08
C ARG A 80 -12.29 12.57 2.49
N GLU A 81 -11.35 13.49 2.62
CA GLU A 81 -10.64 13.74 3.88
C GLU A 81 -11.38 14.76 4.74
N PHE A 82 -11.89 15.84 4.11
CA PHE A 82 -12.53 16.94 4.84
C PHE A 82 -14.06 16.88 4.85
N GLY A 83 -14.68 16.07 3.98
CA GLY A 83 -16.15 15.98 3.87
C GLY A 83 -16.81 17.28 3.38
N ILE A 84 -16.05 18.15 2.71
CA ILE A 84 -16.52 19.46 2.24
C ILE A 84 -16.95 19.32 0.77
N PRO A 85 -18.22 19.58 0.42
CA PRO A 85 -18.64 19.59 -0.97
C PRO A 85 -18.10 20.83 -1.68
N LEU A 86 -17.80 20.69 -2.97
CA LEU A 86 -17.16 21.72 -3.78
C LEU A 86 -17.95 23.05 -3.80
N GLU A 87 -19.27 22.98 -3.69
CA GLU A 87 -20.18 24.13 -3.64
C GLU A 87 -19.89 25.11 -2.48
N ASN A 88 -19.26 24.62 -1.41
CA ASN A 88 -18.89 25.43 -0.25
C ASN A 88 -17.48 26.02 -0.34
N VAL A 89 -16.76 25.77 -1.43
CA VAL A 89 -15.39 26.23 -1.65
C VAL A 89 -15.40 27.43 -2.58
N VAL A 90 -14.90 28.56 -2.10
CA VAL A 90 -15.01 29.86 -2.79
C VAL A 90 -13.89 30.13 -3.78
N ASP A 91 -12.72 29.53 -3.58
CA ASP A 91 -11.46 29.84 -4.25
C ASP A 91 -10.86 28.62 -4.98
N PHE A 92 -11.66 27.59 -5.25
CA PHE A 92 -11.17 26.32 -5.80
C PHE A 92 -10.37 26.47 -7.10
N ASP A 93 -10.93 27.15 -8.10
CA ASP A 93 -10.29 27.33 -9.40
C ASP A 93 -9.01 28.17 -9.28
N GLU A 94 -9.00 29.18 -8.41
CA GLU A 94 -7.85 30.03 -8.15
C GLU A 94 -6.69 29.22 -7.52
N ARG A 95 -6.99 28.42 -6.49
CA ARG A 95 -5.99 27.56 -5.83
C ARG A 95 -5.46 26.48 -6.78
N CYS A 96 -6.32 25.90 -7.63
CA CYS A 96 -5.90 24.95 -8.66
C CYS A 96 -4.93 25.61 -9.67
N ALA A 97 -5.25 26.81 -10.13
CA ALA A 97 -4.41 27.56 -11.07
C ALA A 97 -3.04 27.89 -10.47
N GLU A 98 -2.96 28.32 -9.21
CA GLU A 98 -1.70 28.60 -8.50
C GLU A 98 -0.77 27.37 -8.44
N VAL A 99 -1.34 26.21 -8.12
CA VAL A 99 -0.58 24.94 -8.08
C VAL A 99 -0.13 24.53 -9.49
N GLN A 100 -1.00 24.68 -10.51
CA GLN A 100 -0.66 24.37 -11.89
C GLN A 100 0.43 25.29 -12.46
N GLU A 101 0.42 26.58 -12.11
CA GLU A 101 1.48 27.53 -12.48
C GLU A 101 2.82 27.14 -11.87
N THR A 102 2.82 26.66 -10.62
CA THR A 102 4.04 26.12 -9.99
C THR A 102 4.60 24.94 -10.80
N PHE A 103 3.74 24.03 -11.28
CA PHE A 103 4.16 22.95 -12.18
C PHE A 103 4.68 23.47 -13.53
N ASP A 104 4.09 24.52 -14.10
CA ASP A 104 4.55 25.14 -15.34
C ASP A 104 5.98 25.69 -15.20
N HIS A 105 6.29 26.31 -14.06
CA HIS A 105 7.66 26.74 -13.75
C HIS A 105 8.65 25.58 -13.62
N LEU A 106 8.22 24.45 -13.04
CA LEU A 106 9.05 23.24 -12.94
C LEU A 106 9.25 22.57 -14.30
N LEU A 107 8.24 22.62 -15.18
CA LEU A 107 8.29 22.10 -16.55
C LEU A 107 9.20 22.94 -17.46
N ALA A 108 9.19 24.27 -17.30
CA ALA A 108 10.02 25.18 -18.09
C ALA A 108 11.52 24.95 -17.85
N ILE A 109 11.90 24.66 -16.59
CA ILE A 109 13.29 24.39 -16.20
C ILE A 109 13.31 23.13 -15.31
N PRO A 110 13.39 21.93 -15.91
CA PRO A 110 13.32 20.66 -15.17
C PRO A 110 14.66 20.23 -14.57
N ALA A 111 15.78 20.81 -15.02
CA ALA A 111 17.10 20.62 -14.42
C ALA A 111 17.45 21.83 -13.56
N ARG A 112 17.44 21.67 -12.24
CA ARG A 112 17.45 22.77 -11.27
C ARG A 112 18.54 22.57 -10.22
N MET A 113 18.96 23.68 -9.61
CA MET A 113 19.96 23.69 -8.55
C MET A 113 19.45 24.63 -7.44
N GLU A 114 18.81 24.06 -6.43
CA GLU A 114 18.00 24.80 -5.44
C GLU A 114 18.08 24.14 -4.06
N ASN A 115 17.72 24.88 -3.02
CA ASN A 115 17.70 24.36 -1.66
C ASN A 115 16.56 23.35 -1.46
N PRO A 116 16.83 22.14 -0.92
CA PRO A 116 15.82 21.09 -0.81
C PRO A 116 14.82 21.38 0.32
N ARG A 117 13.61 20.84 0.17
CA ARG A 117 12.67 20.64 1.28
C ARG A 117 12.69 19.15 1.65
N ILE A 118 13.05 18.85 2.89
CA ILE A 118 13.20 17.47 3.37
C ILE A 118 11.87 17.05 4.00
N TYR A 119 11.19 16.07 3.39
CA TYR A 119 9.91 15.55 3.86
C TYR A 119 10.04 14.07 4.24
N HIS A 120 9.31 13.67 5.28
CA HIS A 120 9.09 12.27 5.66
C HIS A 120 7.61 11.97 5.45
N LEU A 121 7.30 11.05 4.54
CA LEU A 121 5.95 10.58 4.26
C LEU A 121 5.82 9.17 4.82
N ASP A 122 4.81 8.96 5.66
CA ASP A 122 4.53 7.67 6.28
C ASP A 122 3.03 7.38 6.21
N VAL A 123 2.67 6.11 6.10
CA VAL A 123 1.30 5.65 6.08
C VAL A 123 0.87 5.32 7.50
N GLY A 124 -0.01 6.15 8.07
CA GLY A 124 -0.58 5.91 9.39
C GLY A 124 -1.23 4.52 9.49
N ALA A 125 -0.82 3.74 10.50
CA ALA A 125 -1.33 2.39 10.75
C ALA A 125 -1.42 1.51 9.48
N MET A 126 -0.34 1.46 8.69
CA MET A 126 -0.28 0.78 7.40
C MET A 126 -0.89 -0.64 7.41
N TYR A 127 -0.36 -1.57 8.22
CA TYR A 127 -0.85 -2.96 8.23
C TYR A 127 -2.29 -3.10 8.72
N PRO A 128 -2.71 -2.48 9.84
CA PRO A 128 -4.13 -2.47 10.22
C PRO A 128 -5.05 -1.97 9.11
N ASN A 129 -4.69 -0.90 8.40
CA ASN A 129 -5.49 -0.36 7.30
C ASN A 129 -5.53 -1.31 6.09
N ILE A 130 -4.42 -1.98 5.76
CA ILE A 130 -4.38 -3.02 4.72
C ILE A 130 -5.29 -4.20 5.10
N ILE A 131 -5.23 -4.64 6.37
CA ILE A 131 -6.05 -5.74 6.90
C ILE A 131 -7.54 -5.40 6.77
N LEU A 132 -7.96 -4.20 7.20
CA LEU A 132 -9.35 -3.77 7.16
C LEU A 132 -9.86 -3.58 5.73
N THR A 133 -9.06 -2.91 4.88
CA THR A 133 -9.42 -2.63 3.48
C THR A 133 -9.63 -3.91 2.68
N ASN A 134 -8.77 -4.92 2.91
CA ASN A 134 -8.82 -6.19 2.19
C ASN A 134 -9.59 -7.29 2.95
N ARG A 135 -10.13 -6.97 4.14
CA ARG A 135 -10.83 -7.92 5.03
C ARG A 135 -9.99 -9.18 5.32
N LEU A 136 -8.69 -9.00 5.54
CA LEU A 136 -7.77 -10.10 5.80
C LEU A 136 -7.99 -10.66 7.20
N GLN A 137 -8.24 -11.95 7.28
CA GLN A 137 -8.34 -12.69 8.53
C GLN A 137 -7.97 -14.15 8.27
N PRO A 138 -7.42 -14.88 9.26
CA PRO A 138 -6.99 -16.26 9.05
C PRO A 138 -8.09 -17.17 8.48
N CYS A 139 -9.34 -17.03 8.94
CA CYS A 139 -10.47 -17.82 8.46
C CYS A 139 -10.99 -17.43 7.07
N ALA A 140 -10.54 -16.31 6.50
CA ALA A 140 -10.87 -15.90 5.13
C ALA A 140 -9.89 -16.47 4.09
N MET A 141 -8.80 -17.11 4.52
CA MET A 141 -7.86 -17.81 3.64
C MET A 141 -8.45 -19.17 3.28
N VAL A 142 -9.09 -19.25 2.11
CA VAL A 142 -9.76 -20.48 1.63
C VAL A 142 -8.98 -21.13 0.49
N ASN A 143 -8.91 -22.46 0.50
CA ASN A 143 -8.43 -23.24 -0.64
C ASN A 143 -9.58 -23.51 -1.64
N GLU A 144 -9.26 -24.16 -2.75
CA GLU A 144 -10.26 -24.47 -3.78
C GLU A 144 -11.33 -25.44 -3.28
N GLU A 145 -10.98 -26.42 -2.46
CA GLU A 145 -11.90 -27.40 -1.88
C GLU A 145 -12.98 -26.74 -1.01
N ILE A 146 -12.58 -25.86 -0.09
CA ILE A 146 -13.48 -25.08 0.77
C ILE A 146 -14.37 -24.18 -0.07
N CYS A 147 -13.79 -23.54 -1.09
CA CYS A 147 -14.55 -22.69 -2.00
C CYS A 147 -15.59 -23.51 -2.79
N MET A 148 -15.23 -24.72 -3.25
CA MET A 148 -16.13 -25.60 -4.00
C MET A 148 -17.31 -26.08 -3.15
N ALA A 149 -17.07 -26.39 -1.88
CA ALA A 149 -18.11 -26.80 -0.93
C ALA A 149 -19.04 -25.66 -0.48
N CYS A 150 -18.69 -24.40 -0.80
CA CYS A 150 -19.47 -23.23 -0.41
C CYS A 150 -20.79 -23.14 -1.19
N THR A 151 -21.90 -22.87 -0.49
CA THR A 151 -23.22 -22.68 -1.10
C THR A 151 -23.31 -21.44 -2.01
N TYR A 152 -22.37 -20.51 -1.86
CA TYR A 152 -22.23 -19.32 -2.69
C TYR A 152 -21.30 -19.50 -3.89
N ASN A 153 -20.74 -20.71 -4.10
CA ASN A 153 -19.92 -21.00 -5.26
C ASN A 153 -20.79 -21.06 -6.53
N ARG A 154 -20.93 -19.91 -7.19
CA ARG A 154 -21.68 -19.71 -8.42
C ARG A 154 -20.78 -19.08 -9.48
N PRO A 155 -21.07 -19.27 -10.78
CA PRO A 155 -20.26 -18.66 -11.84
C PRO A 155 -20.15 -17.13 -11.77
N ASP A 156 -21.12 -16.45 -11.14
CA ASP A 156 -21.18 -15.00 -10.96
C ASP A 156 -20.69 -14.52 -9.58
N ALA A 157 -20.11 -15.40 -8.77
CA ALA A 157 -19.66 -15.06 -7.42
C ALA A 157 -18.54 -14.00 -7.43
N LYS A 158 -18.76 -12.89 -6.73
CA LYS A 158 -17.81 -11.76 -6.59
C LYS A 158 -17.10 -11.71 -5.23
N CYS A 159 -17.25 -12.75 -4.42
CA CYS A 159 -16.71 -12.78 -3.05
C CYS A 159 -15.22 -13.12 -2.99
N LYS A 160 -14.67 -13.79 -4.02
CA LYS A 160 -13.26 -14.22 -4.04
C LYS A 160 -12.36 -13.09 -4.52
N ARG A 161 -11.47 -12.64 -3.63
CA ARG A 161 -10.38 -11.70 -3.95
C ARG A 161 -9.06 -12.45 -3.94
N THR A 162 -8.44 -12.62 -5.12
CA THR A 162 -7.11 -13.21 -5.22
C THR A 162 -6.05 -12.17 -4.89
N MET A 163 -5.13 -12.51 -3.99
CA MET A 163 -4.01 -11.65 -3.60
C MET A 163 -2.72 -12.48 -3.62
N ASN A 164 -1.64 -11.85 -4.09
CA ASN A 164 -0.34 -12.50 -4.16
C ASN A 164 0.43 -12.28 -2.84
N TRP A 165 1.26 -13.24 -2.49
CA TRP A 165 2.22 -13.15 -1.40
C TRP A 165 3.45 -13.99 -1.76
N GLU A 166 4.58 -13.68 -1.14
CA GLU A 166 5.85 -14.36 -1.41
C GLU A 166 6.26 -15.18 -0.19
N TRP A 167 6.36 -16.49 -0.40
CA TRP A 167 6.90 -17.42 0.60
C TRP A 167 8.43 -17.43 0.52
N ARG A 168 9.07 -17.53 1.68
CA ARG A 168 10.51 -17.66 1.82
C ARG A 168 10.82 -18.83 2.74
N GLY A 169 11.50 -19.86 2.23
CA GLY A 169 12.04 -20.96 3.02
C GLY A 169 13.56 -20.97 3.00
N GLU A 170 14.16 -21.30 4.13
CA GLU A 170 15.58 -21.61 4.25
C GLU A 170 15.72 -23.13 4.22
N LEU A 171 16.57 -23.63 3.34
CA LEU A 171 16.77 -25.07 3.10
C LEU A 171 18.06 -25.51 3.78
N SER A 172 18.05 -26.72 4.35
CA SER A 172 19.31 -27.30 4.83
C SER A 172 20.18 -27.72 3.64
N GLU A 173 21.49 -27.53 3.77
CA GLU A 173 22.49 -28.06 2.84
C GLU A 173 22.39 -29.57 2.62
#